data_AF-A0A958UXD6-F1
#
_entry.id   AF-A0A958UXD6-F1
#
_cell.length_a   1.000
_cell.length_b   1.000
_cell.length_c   1.000
_cell.angle_alpha   90.00
_cell.angle_beta   90.00
_cell.angle_gamma   90.00
#
_symmetry.space_group_name_H-M   'P 1'
#
loop_
_entity.id
_entity.type
_entity.pdbx_description
1 polymer ?
#
loop_
_entity_poly.entity_id
_entity_poly.type
_entity_poly.pdbx_seq_one_letter_code
_entity_poly.pdbx_strand_id
1 'polypeptide(L)' 'LKQKGLTQVEVSQGDAFNADDHEAITQIPAPTDDLKGKIIDVIEKGYKLGDKVIRFPKVVIGQ' A
#
# COMPACT_ATOMS: atom_id res chain seq x y z
N LEU A 1 -6.69 -1.05 -19.67
CA LEU A 1 -5.57 -1.54 -18.83
C LEU A 1 -5.65 -3.03 -18.47
N LYS A 2 -6.79 -3.74 -18.59
CA LYS A 2 -6.85 -5.22 -18.53
C LYS A 2 -6.29 -5.91 -19.79
N GLN A 3 -5.13 -5.49 -20.28
CA GLN A 3 -4.44 -6.16 -21.39
C GLN A 3 -3.11 -6.68 -20.87
N LYS A 4 -2.91 -8.00 -20.97
CA LYS A 4 -1.69 -8.76 -20.64
C LYS A 4 -1.45 -9.17 -19.18
N GLY A 5 -2.49 -9.28 -18.35
CA GLY A 5 -2.33 -9.83 -16.98
C GLY A 5 -1.75 -8.85 -15.96
N LEU A 6 -1.62 -7.57 -16.31
CA LEU A 6 -1.30 -6.50 -15.38
C LEU A 6 -2.55 -6.21 -14.53
N THR A 7 -2.42 -6.34 -13.21
CA THR A 7 -3.48 -6.05 -12.24
C THR A 7 -2.97 -5.11 -11.17
N GLN A 8 -3.84 -4.22 -10.70
CA GLN A 8 -3.52 -3.33 -9.59
C GLN A 8 -3.46 -4.15 -8.30
N VAL A 9 -2.50 -3.84 -7.43
CA VAL A 9 -2.51 -4.34 -6.04
C VAL A 9 -3.62 -3.60 -5.29
N GLU A 10 -4.49 -4.36 -4.63
CA GLU A 10 -5.53 -3.81 -3.78
C GLU A 10 -4.92 -3.39 -2.46
N VAL A 11 -5.11 -2.12 -2.12
CA VAL A 11 -4.65 -1.51 -0.87
C VAL A 11 -5.55 -0.31 -0.62
N SER A 12 -5.97 -0.16 0.63
CA SER A 12 -6.87 0.89 1.07
C SER A 12 -6.35 1.55 2.35
N GLN A 13 -6.81 2.78 2.59
CA GLN A 13 -6.62 3.42 3.87
C GLN A 13 -7.27 2.59 4.99
N GLY A 14 -6.57 2.43 6.11
CA GLY A 14 -6.98 1.60 7.23
C GLY A 14 -6.56 0.13 7.12
N ASP A 15 -5.93 -0.29 6.02
CA ASP A 15 -5.32 -1.62 5.93
C ASP A 15 -4.05 -1.68 6.81
N ALA A 16 -3.73 -2.88 7.28
CA ALA A 16 -2.49 -3.11 8.01
C ALA A 16 -1.28 -2.94 7.08
N PHE A 17 -0.26 -2.22 7.54
CA PHE A 17 0.98 -2.13 6.79
C PHE A 17 1.75 -3.47 6.84
N ASN A 18 2.25 -3.90 5.69
CA ASN A 18 3.18 -5.02 5.54
C ASN A 18 4.32 -4.62 4.61
N ALA A 19 5.58 -4.71 5.06
CA ALA A 19 6.76 -4.36 4.27
C ALA A 19 7.01 -5.33 3.09
N ASP A 20 6.44 -6.53 3.13
CA ASP A 20 6.55 -7.50 2.03
C ASP A 20 5.62 -7.12 0.85
N ASP A 21 4.55 -6.36 1.13
CA ASP A 21 3.49 -6.03 0.17
C ASP A 21 3.39 -4.53 -0.14
N HIS A 22 4.03 -3.67 0.65
CA HIS A 22 3.92 -2.21 0.57
C HIS A 22 5.27 -1.52 0.77
N GLU A 23 5.43 -0.38 0.11
CA GLU A 23 6.59 0.51 0.29
C GLU A 23 6.19 1.71 1.14
N ALA A 24 6.70 1.79 2.37
CA ALA A 24 6.46 2.93 3.26
C ALA A 24 7.35 4.11 2.87
N ILE A 25 6.76 5.23 2.45
CA ILE A 25 7.54 6.43 2.11
C ILE A 25 7.74 7.37 3.29
N THR A 26 6.79 7.38 4.22
CA THR A 26 6.85 8.22 5.42
C THR A 26 5.94 7.67 6.51
N GLN A 27 6.23 8.05 7.75
CA GLN A 27 5.42 7.76 8.92
C GLN A 27 4.98 9.08 9.54
N ILE A 28 3.71 9.16 9.92
CA ILE A 28 3.15 10.32 10.61
C ILE A 28 2.50 9.86 11.91
N PRO A 29 2.38 10.74 12.93
CA PRO A 29 1.59 10.40 14.11
C PRO A 29 0.20 9.94 13.70
N ALA A 30 -0.23 8.77 14.18
CA ALA A 30 -1.56 8.29 13.87
C ALA A 30 -2.62 9.30 14.36
N PRO A 31 -3.59 9.69 13.52
CA PRO A 31 -4.60 10.66 13.93
C PRO A 31 -5.56 10.08 14.98
N THR A 32 -5.62 8.76 15.08
CA THR A 32 -6.41 7.99 16.05
C THR A 32 -5.65 6.71 16.43
N ASP A 33 -5.92 6.16 17.62
CA ASP A 33 -5.23 4.96 18.11
C ASP A 33 -5.49 3.72 17.23
N ASP A 34 -6.65 3.62 16.59
CA ASP A 34 -7.01 2.51 15.70
C ASP A 34 -6.27 2.54 14.36
N LEU A 35 -5.59 3.64 14.03
CA LEU A 35 -4.78 3.83 12.82
C LEU A 35 -3.28 3.67 13.04
N LYS A 36 -2.84 3.37 14.27
CA LYS A 36 -1.44 3.02 14.55
C LYS A 36 -1.04 1.73 13.84
N GLY A 37 0.11 1.76 13.17
CA GLY A 37 0.63 0.67 12.34
C GLY A 37 -0.15 0.42 11.04
N LYS A 38 -1.12 1.28 10.70
CA LYS A 38 -1.96 1.13 9.51
C LYS A 38 -1.64 2.17 8.45
N ILE A 39 -2.07 1.86 7.23
CA ILE A 39 -1.96 2.75 6.08
C ILE A 39 -2.91 3.93 6.29
N ILE A 40 -2.34 5.14 6.31
CA ILE A 40 -3.09 6.40 6.39
C ILE A 40 -3.44 6.92 5.00
N ASP A 41 -2.54 6.72 4.02
CA ASP A 41 -2.77 7.16 2.65
C ASP A 41 -1.98 6.30 1.66
N VAL A 42 -2.52 6.18 0.44
CA VAL A 42 -1.90 5.46 -0.68
C VAL A 42 -1.50 6.48 -1.74
N ILE A 43 -0.21 6.80 -1.78
CA ILE A 43 0.35 7.84 -2.66
C ILE A 43 0.52 7.30 -4.09
N GLU A 44 0.95 6.04 -4.23
CA GLU A 44 1.04 5.39 -5.53
C GLU A 44 0.45 3.99 -5.48
N LYS A 45 -0.32 3.65 -6.51
CA LYS A 45 -0.91 2.32 -6.68
C LYS A 45 0.15 1.28 -7.05
N GLY A 46 0.09 0.11 -6.42
CA GLY A 46 0.92 -1.05 -6.80
C GLY A 46 0.38 -1.77 -8.03
N TYR A 47 1.23 -2.53 -8.70
CA TYR A 47 0.85 -3.38 -9.83
C TYR A 47 1.62 -4.71 -9.84
N LYS A 48 0.93 -5.76 -10.25
CA LYS A 48 1.47 -7.11 -10.48
C LYS A 48 1.16 -7.57 -11.90
N LEU A 49 2.06 -8.34 -12.49
CA LEU A 49 1.91 -8.97 -13.80
C LEU A 49 1.88 -10.49 -13.60
N GLY A 50 0.69 -11.08 -13.66
CA GLY A 50 0.48 -12.43 -13.10
C GLY A 50 0.81 -12.43 -11.60
N ASP A 51 1.67 -13.34 -11.17
CA ASP A 51 2.11 -13.46 -9.77
C ASP A 51 3.35 -12.60 -9.45
N LYS A 52 3.98 -11.99 -10.46
CA LYS A 52 5.16 -11.17 -10.26
C LYS A 52 4.75 -9.75 -9.89
N VAL A 53 5.16 -9.28 -8.71
CA VAL A 53 5.05 -7.87 -8.35
C VAL A 53 5.99 -7.06 -9.24
N ILE A 54 5.45 -6.06 -9.93
CA ILE A 54 6.21 -5.13 -10.75
C ILE A 54 6.51 -3.85 -9.96
N ARG A 55 5.58 -3.47 -9.08
CA ARG A 55 5.72 -2.31 -8.22
C ARG A 55 4.83 -2.46 -6.99
N PHE A 56 5.41 -2.27 -5.81
CA PHE A 56 4.66 -2.18 -4.58
C PHE A 56 3.92 -0.83 -4.49
N PRO A 57 2.70 -0.79 -3.93
CA PRO A 57 2.05 0.46 -3.61
C PRO A 57 2.89 1.26 -2.61
N LYS A 58 2.97 2.58 -2.82
CA LYS A 58 3.63 3.49 -1.88
C LYS A 58 2.63 4.09 -0.92
N VAL A 59 2.92 3.99 0.36
CA VAL A 59 1.95 4.30 1.42
C VAL A 59 2.56 5.17 2.52
N VAL A 60 1.70 5.89 3.21
CA VAL A 60 1.98 6.60 4.47
C VAL A 60 1.47 5.74 5.62
N ILE A 61 2.24 5.58 6.70
CA ILE A 61 1.86 4.76 7.86
C ILE A 61 1.62 5.66 9.08
N GLY A 62 0.63 5.30 9.89
CA GLY A 62 0.42 5.91 11.20
C GLY A 62 1.33 5.28 12.24
N GLN A 63 2.07 6.09 12.99
CA GLN A 63 2.87 5.67 14.14
C GLN A 63 2.09 5.78 15.45
#